data_AF-A0A3D1IWA6-F1
#
_entry.id   AF-A0A3D1IWA6-F1
#
_cell.length_a   1.000
_cell.length_b   1.000
_cell.length_c   1.000
_cell.angle_alpha   90.00
_cell.angle_beta   90.00
_cell.angle_gamma   90.00
#
_symmetry.space_group_name_H-M   'P 1'
#
loop_
_entity.id
_entity.type
_entity.pdbx_description
1 polymer ?
#
loop_
_entity_poly.entity_id
_entity_poly.type
_entity_poly.pdbx_seq_one_letter_code
_entity_poly.pdbx_strand_id
1 'polypeptide(L)' 'GQRVEVTDADAFRHVRLEFDGDALIGANAIGLTEHVGMLRGLIESRVKLGPWKDVLLADPTRLADAYIASVMPQQTRRGA' A
#
# COMPACT_ATOMS: atom_id res chain seq x y z
N GLY A 1 -7.40 10.72 -9.99
CA GLY A 1 -6.93 9.77 -8.96
C GLY A 1 -8.02 8.82 -8.54
N GLN A 2 -7.66 7.72 -7.89
CA GLN A 2 -8.57 6.75 -7.28
C GLN A 2 -8.29 6.65 -5.78
N ARG A 3 -9.28 6.24 -4.99
CA ARG A 3 -9.12 6.05 -3.54
C ARG A 3 -9.95 4.88 -3.05
N VAL A 4 -9.53 4.34 -1.92
CA VAL A 4 -10.22 3.28 -1.17
C VAL A 4 -10.05 3.58 0.31
N GLU A 5 -11.07 3.26 1.10
CA GLU A 5 -11.01 3.42 2.54
C GLU A 5 -11.74 2.28 3.26
N VAL A 6 -11.23 1.94 4.44
CA VAL A 6 -11.86 1.01 5.39
C VAL A 6 -11.80 1.66 6.75
N THR A 7 -12.92 1.62 7.46
CA THR A 7 -13.06 2.14 8.83
C THR A 7 -13.65 1.04 9.71
N ASP A 8 -12.92 0.72 10.77
CA ASP A 8 -13.41 -0.08 11.89
C ASP A 8 -13.49 0.85 13.10
N ALA A 9 -14.71 1.35 13.35
CA ALA A 9 -14.97 2.32 14.40
C ALA A 9 -14.79 1.71 15.80
N ASP A 10 -15.13 0.43 15.97
CA ASP A 10 -15.06 -0.27 17.25
C ASP A 10 -13.60 -0.49 17.68
N ALA A 11 -12.72 -0.76 16.71
CA ALA A 11 -11.28 -0.90 16.94
C ALA A 11 -10.50 0.42 16.83
N PHE A 12 -11.16 1.56 16.57
CA PHE A 12 -10.52 2.85 16.29
C PHE A 12 -9.47 2.79 15.16
N ARG A 13 -9.76 2.02 14.11
CA ARG A 13 -8.89 1.84 12.95
C ARG A 13 -9.49 2.46 11.70
N HIS A 14 -8.68 3.19 10.97
CA HIS A 14 -9.06 3.74 9.67
C HIS A 14 -7.86 3.72 8.74
N VAL A 15 -8.09 3.32 7.49
CA VAL A 15 -7.11 3.50 6.43
C VAL A 15 -7.80 4.06 5.20
N ARG A 16 -7.22 5.09 4.60
CA ARG A 16 -7.57 5.58 3.28
C ARG A 16 -6.32 5.71 2.45
N LEU A 17 -6.34 5.15 1.25
CA LEU A 17 -5.24 5.20 0.29
C LEU A 17 -5.63 6.07 -0.90
N GLU A 18 -4.70 6.90 -1.38
CA GLU A 18 -4.90 7.78 -2.53
C GLU A 18 -3.92 7.46 -3.65
N PHE A 19 -4.45 7.18 -4.83
CA PHE A 19 -3.69 6.77 -5.99
C PHE A 19 -3.77 7.81 -7.11
N ASP A 20 -2.64 8.02 -7.77
CA ASP A 20 -2.56 8.69 -9.06
C ASP A 20 -1.88 7.78 -10.09
N GLY A 21 -2.57 7.52 -11.19
CA GLY A 21 -2.19 6.45 -12.11
C GLY A 21 -2.02 5.13 -11.38
N ASP A 22 -0.78 4.64 -11.34
CA ASP A 22 -0.39 3.35 -10.74
C ASP A 22 0.47 3.49 -9.47
N ALA A 23 0.54 4.70 -8.90
CA ALA A 23 1.33 4.99 -7.72
C ALA A 23 0.45 5.42 -6.54
N LEU A 24 0.84 5.01 -5.34
CA LEU A 24 0.29 5.56 -4.09
C LEU A 24 0.91 6.95 -3.87
N ILE A 25 0.06 7.98 -3.75
CA ILE A 25 0.50 9.38 -3.58
C ILE A 25 0.16 9.97 -2.21
N GLY A 26 -0.69 9.29 -1.44
CA GLY A 26 -1.12 9.75 -0.12
C GLY A 26 -1.85 8.67 0.66
N ALA A 27 -1.90 8.82 1.98
CA ALA A 27 -2.70 7.96 2.84
C ALA A 27 -3.06 8.64 4.16
N ASN A 28 -4.25 8.31 4.69
CA ASN A 28 -4.64 8.62 6.05
C ASN A 28 -4.75 7.31 6.82
N ALA A 29 -4.06 7.18 7.95
CA ALA A 29 -4.06 5.97 8.77
C ALA A 29 -4.26 6.33 10.25
N ILE A 30 -5.24 5.71 10.89
CA ILE A 30 -5.56 5.83 12.32
C ILE A 30 -5.50 4.43 12.93
N GLY A 31 -4.83 4.29 14.07
CA GLY A 31 -4.70 3.00 14.77
C GLY A 31 -3.80 1.98 14.08
N LEU A 32 -3.02 2.37 13.06
CA LEU A 32 -2.15 1.52 12.24
C LEU A 32 -0.69 2.01 12.24
N THR A 33 -0.11 2.21 13.43
CA THR A 33 1.23 2.80 13.59
C THR A 33 2.34 1.96 12.93
N GLU A 34 2.19 0.64 12.93
CA GLU A 34 3.11 -0.29 12.30
C GLU A 34 3.20 -0.12 10.76
N HIS A 35 2.17 0.47 10.15
CA HIS A 35 2.11 0.67 8.70
C HIS A 35 2.65 2.02 8.22
N VAL A 36 2.90 2.99 9.13
CA VAL A 36 3.30 4.35 8.77
C VAL A 36 4.61 4.38 7.98
N GLY A 37 5.59 3.55 8.37
CA GLY A 37 6.87 3.45 7.66
C GLY A 37 6.71 2.92 6.24
N MET A 38 5.85 1.92 6.04
CA MET A 38 5.56 1.34 4.73
C MET A 38 4.83 2.33 3.81
N LEU A 39 3.82 3.03 4.35
CA LEU A 39 3.10 4.09 3.64
C LEU A 39 4.06 5.18 3.15
N ARG A 40 4.91 5.68 4.05
CA ARG A 40 5.93 6.67 3.69
C ARG A 40 6.84 6.15 2.58
N GLY A 41 7.34 4.91 2.73
CA GLY A 41 8.21 4.28 1.74
C GLY A 41 7.58 4.22 0.35
N LEU A 42 6.34 3.74 0.23
CA LEU A 42 5.62 3.66 -1.06
C LEU A 42 5.36 5.04 -1.67
N ILE A 43 4.93 6.01 -0.85
CA ILE A 43 4.59 7.36 -1.32
C ILE A 43 5.83 8.10 -1.81
N GLU A 44 6.93 8.07 -1.02
CA GLU A 44 8.17 8.76 -1.37
C GLU A 44 8.87 8.12 -2.58
N SER A 45 8.85 6.79 -2.68
CA SER A 45 9.48 6.07 -3.80
C SER A 45 8.64 6.07 -5.08
N ARG A 46 7.34 6.39 -5.00
CA ARG A 46 6.39 6.37 -6.12
C ARG A 46 6.46 5.07 -6.94
N VAL A 47 6.57 3.93 -6.24
CA VAL A 47 6.62 2.62 -6.91
C VAL A 47 5.34 2.42 -7.72
N LYS A 48 5.51 1.86 -8.92
CA LYS A 48 4.41 1.38 -9.76
C LYS A 48 3.89 0.07 -9.16
N LEU A 49 2.68 0.11 -8.64
CA LEU A 49 2.07 -1.02 -7.93
C LEU A 49 1.60 -2.12 -8.89
N GLY A 50 1.33 -1.79 -10.15
CA GLY A 50 0.80 -2.71 -11.14
C GLY A 50 -0.47 -3.41 -10.62
N PRO A 51 -0.55 -4.75 -10.69
CA PRO A 51 -1.72 -5.49 -10.20
C PRO A 51 -2.07 -5.24 -8.73
N TRP A 52 -1.08 -4.83 -7.91
CA TRP A 52 -1.32 -4.55 -6.50
C TRP A 52 -2.23 -3.35 -6.28
N LYS A 53 -2.30 -2.40 -7.22
CA LYS A 53 -3.25 -1.30 -7.11
C LYS A 53 -4.68 -1.82 -7.06
N ASP A 54 -5.04 -2.73 -7.95
CA ASP A 54 -6.40 -3.28 -8.00
C ASP A 54 -6.71 -4.12 -6.76
N VAL A 55 -5.71 -4.87 -6.28
CA VAL A 55 -5.81 -5.61 -5.01
C VAL A 55 -6.07 -4.64 -3.83
N LEU A 56 -5.33 -3.54 -3.75
CA LEU A 56 -5.50 -2.55 -2.69
C LEU A 56 -6.82 -1.79 -2.80
N LEU A 57 -7.28 -1.50 -4.02
CA LEU A 57 -8.60 -0.90 -4.24
C LEU A 57 -9.75 -1.82 -3.80
N ALA A 58 -9.55 -3.13 -3.85
CA ALA A 58 -10.51 -4.10 -3.32
C ALA A 58 -10.36 -4.28 -1.80
N ASP A 59 -9.14 -4.31 -1.28
CA ASP A 59 -8.83 -4.48 0.14
C ASP A 59 -7.56 -3.71 0.55
N PRO A 60 -7.70 -2.52 1.18
CA PRO A 60 -6.56 -1.70 1.60
C PRO A 60 -5.79 -2.29 2.79
N THR A 61 -6.30 -3.34 3.44
CA THR A 61 -5.58 -4.02 4.54
C THR A 61 -4.41 -4.85 4.03
N ARG A 62 -4.38 -5.17 2.73
CA ARG A 62 -3.29 -5.89 2.02
C ARG A 62 -2.04 -5.03 1.79
N LEU A 63 -1.94 -3.85 2.40
CA LEU A 63 -0.83 -2.92 2.21
C LEU A 63 0.55 -3.53 2.49
N ALA A 64 0.67 -4.34 3.54
CA ALA A 64 1.94 -4.98 3.90
C ALA A 64 2.43 -5.93 2.80
N ASP A 65 1.53 -6.71 2.21
CA ASP A 65 1.87 -7.62 1.11
C ASP A 65 2.31 -6.84 -0.13
N ALA A 66 1.57 -5.77 -0.47
CA ALA A 66 1.92 -4.89 -1.58
C ALA A 66 3.29 -4.22 -1.37
N TYR A 67 3.60 -3.81 -0.14
CA TYR A 67 4.90 -3.25 0.23
C TYR A 67 6.03 -4.25 0.03
N ILE A 68 5.88 -5.48 0.56
CA ILE A 68 6.88 -6.54 0.42
C ILE A 68 7.10 -6.86 -1.06
N ALA A 69 6.05 -7.02 -1.84
CA ALA A 69 6.17 -7.30 -3.28
C ALA A 69 6.82 -6.15 -4.07
N SER A 70 6.61 -4.90 -3.63
CA SER A 70 7.15 -3.69 -4.26
C SER A 70 8.62 -3.44 -3.92
N VAL A 71 9.04 -3.75 -2.69
CA VAL A 71 10.38 -3.45 -2.15
C VAL A 71 11.33 -4.64 -2.23
N MET A 72 10.80 -5.86 -2.24
CA MET A 72 11.54 -7.09 -2.48
C MET A 72 11.15 -7.70 -3.84
N PRO A 73 11.52 -7.09 -4.98
CA PRO A 73 11.43 -7.78 -6.24
C PRO A 73 12.33 -9.01 -6.14
N GLN A 74 11.73 -10.19 -6.28
CA GLN A 74 12.35 -11.49 -6.19
C GLN A 74 13.80 -11.49 -6.71
N GLN A 75 14.74 -11.75 -5.79
CA GLN A 75 16.05 -12.29 -6.11
C GLN A 75 15.84 -13.67 -6.73
N THR A 76 15.40 -13.74 -7.99
CA THR A 76 15.16 -15.00 -8.68
C THR A 76 15.68 -14.90 -10.11
N ARG A 77 16.78 -15.66 -10.31
CA ARG A 77 17.57 -15.92 -11.52
C ARG A 77 18.64 -14.88 -11.88
N ARG A 78 19.72 -14.89 -11.08
CA ARG A 78 21.07 -14.73 -11.61
C ARG A 78 21.85 -15.98 -11.23
N GLY A 79 21.77 -17.01 -12.08
CA GLY A 79 22.38 -18.32 -11.81
C GLY A 79 21.76 -19.43 -12.65
N ALA A 80 22.10 -19.44 -13.94
CA ALA A 80 22.28 -20.62 -14.80
C ALA A 80 22.76 -20.11 -16.17
#